data_AF-A0A067SGB1-F1
#
_entry.id   AF-A0A067SGB1-F1
#
_cell.length_a   1.000
_cell.length_b   1.000
_cell.length_c   1.000
_cell.angle_alpha   90.00
_cell.angle_beta   90.00
_cell.angle_gamma   90.00
#
_symmetry.space_group_name_H-M   'P 1'
#
loop_
_entity.id
_entity.type
_entity.pdbx_description
1 polymer ?
#
loop_
_entity_poly.entity_id
_entity_poly.type
_entity_poly.pdbx_seq_one_letter_code
_entity_poly.pdbx_strand_id
1 'polypeptide(L)'
;MSLKPVQIVTLLGSGILSGGGFYMSAFAIPTLLSPYTKGQAALPAKTLQTQWQHIYDSGKLFYPPLATLTSSAYLYLAYNSPNTRQFYLVAALFAIGMVPYTVLTMTGNLKKIQTEIRAEEESLVLPRLRGDIATWAKLNYGRAALQFVAFAAGIWAVMESA
;
A
#
# COMPACT_ATOMS: atom_id res chain seq x y z
N MET A 1 17.63 8.97 -27.14
CA MET A 1 16.22 8.54 -26.99
C MET A 1 15.56 9.42 -25.95
N SER A 2 14.31 9.85 -26.13
CA SER A 2 13.62 10.69 -25.14
C SER A 2 13.34 9.90 -23.86
N LEU A 3 13.63 10.46 -22.69
CA LEU A 3 13.33 9.86 -21.38
C LEU A 3 11.89 10.09 -20.92
N LYS A 4 11.14 10.98 -21.59
CA LYS A 4 9.77 11.38 -21.22
C LYS A 4 8.80 10.20 -21.05
N PRO A 5 8.78 9.18 -21.92
CA PRO A 5 7.88 8.04 -21.72
C PRO A 5 8.15 7.29 -20.41
N VAL A 6 9.42 7.14 -20.02
CA VAL A 6 9.81 6.47 -18.77
C VAL A 6 9.44 7.34 -17.57
N GLN A 7 9.63 8.67 -17.65
CA GLN A 7 9.18 9.61 -16.63
C GLN A 7 7.66 9.48 -16.39
N ILE A 8 6.85 9.47 -17.45
CA ILE A 8 5.40 9.29 -17.35
C ILE A 8 5.04 7.97 -16.65
N VAL A 9 5.65 6.85 -17.07
CA VAL A 9 5.41 5.54 -16.46
C VAL A 9 5.74 5.54 -14.98
N THR A 10 6.88 6.11 -14.59
CA THR A 10 7.30 6.15 -13.18
C THR A 10 6.39 7.02 -12.30
N LEU A 11 5.95 8.18 -12.80
CA LEU A 11 5.03 9.06 -12.08
C LEU A 11 3.64 8.45 -11.93
N LEU A 12 3.12 7.79 -12.98
CA LEU A 12 1.85 7.08 -12.91
C LEU A 12 1.93 5.90 -11.93
N GLY A 13 2.98 5.09 -12.03
CA GLY A 13 3.17 3.91 -11.18
C GLY A 13 3.29 4.27 -9.70
N SER A 14 4.15 5.23 -9.35
CA SER A 14 4.33 5.69 -7.96
C SER A 14 3.10 6.45 -7.44
N GLY A 15 2.42 7.23 -8.30
CA GLY A 15 1.15 7.88 -7.97
C GLY A 15 0.05 6.87 -7.62
N ILE A 16 -0.11 5.81 -8.41
CA ILE A 16 -1.06 4.72 -8.13
C ILE A 16 -0.72 4.00 -6.83
N LEU A 17 0.57 3.69 -6.60
CA LEU A 17 1.04 3.04 -5.36
C LEU A 17 0.72 3.88 -4.12
N SER A 18 1.06 5.17 -4.15
CA SER A 18 0.81 6.11 -3.05
C SER A 18 -0.68 6.34 -2.82
N GLY A 19 -1.41 6.72 -3.88
CA GLY A 19 -2.83 7.03 -3.81
C GLY A 19 -3.69 5.83 -3.43
N GLY A 20 -3.41 4.66 -4.02
CA GLY A 20 -4.11 3.41 -3.69
C GLY A 20 -3.88 2.97 -2.24
N GLY A 21 -2.65 3.05 -1.75
CA GLY A 21 -2.32 2.77 -0.35
C GLY A 21 -3.02 3.70 0.64
N PHE A 22 -3.05 5.00 0.33
CA PHE A 22 -3.79 6.00 1.11
C PHE A 22 -5.30 5.70 1.09
N TYR A 23 -5.89 5.51 -0.09
CA TYR A 23 -7.32 5.25 -0.25
C TYR A 23 -7.79 4.04 0.56
N MET A 24 -7.02 2.94 0.52
CA MET A 24 -7.36 1.74 1.29
C MET A 24 -7.51 2.05 2.78
N SER A 25 -6.59 2.85 3.34
CA SER A 25 -6.51 3.12 4.77
C SER A 25 -7.45 4.24 5.22
N ALA A 26 -7.68 5.22 4.34
CA ALA A 26 -8.50 6.40 4.62
C ALA A 26 -10.00 6.17 4.39
N PHE A 27 -10.36 5.27 3.47
CA PHE A 27 -11.75 5.11 3.06
C PHE A 27 -12.21 3.65 3.07
N ALA A 28 -11.49 2.76 2.40
CA ALA A 28 -11.96 1.38 2.22
C ALA A 28 -12.08 0.64 3.55
N ILE A 29 -11.05 0.69 4.40
CA ILE A 29 -11.06 0.00 5.69
C ILE A 29 -11.99 0.65 6.72
N PRO A 30 -12.02 1.98 6.90
CA PRO A 30 -13.05 2.61 7.71
C PRO A 30 -14.47 2.25 7.28
N THR A 31 -14.74 2.16 5.97
CA THR A 31 -16.04 1.71 5.44
C THR A 31 -16.32 0.26 5.81
N LEU A 32 -15.35 -0.63 5.62
CA LEU A 32 -15.48 -2.04 5.98
C LEU A 32 -15.72 -2.25 7.49
N LEU A 33 -15.09 -1.42 8.32
CA LEU A 33 -15.26 -1.44 9.78
C LEU A 33 -16.50 -0.67 10.22
N SER A 34 -17.16 0.10 9.37
CA SER A 34 -18.32 0.89 9.77
C SER A 34 -19.48 -0.02 10.22
N PRO A 35 -20.03 0.18 11.43
CA PRO A 35 -21.35 -0.32 11.75
C PRO A 35 -22.34 0.59 11.02
N TYR A 36 -22.72 0.27 9.79
CA TYR A 36 -23.49 1.17 8.95
C TYR A 36 -24.74 1.71 9.69
N THR A 37 -24.95 3.02 9.60
CA THR A 37 -25.81 3.87 10.44
C THR A 37 -27.29 3.43 10.50
N LYS A 38 -27.91 3.60 11.69
CA LYS A 38 -29.32 3.34 12.06
C LYS A 38 -29.77 1.87 12.02
N GLY A 39 -29.46 1.15 13.11
CA GLY A 39 -30.11 -0.14 13.43
C GLY A 39 -29.56 -1.38 12.74
N GLN A 40 -28.51 -1.25 11.92
CA GLN A 40 -27.85 -2.42 11.32
C GLN A 40 -26.70 -2.93 12.21
N ALA A 41 -26.63 -4.25 12.37
CA ALA A 41 -25.54 -4.90 13.07
C ALA A 41 -24.23 -4.75 12.29
N ALA A 42 -23.11 -4.69 13.00
CA ALA A 42 -21.79 -4.80 12.39
C ALA A 42 -21.69 -6.08 11.53
N LEU A 43 -20.82 -6.07 10.51
CA LEU A 43 -20.57 -7.27 9.73
C LEU A 43 -20.20 -8.45 10.65
N PRO A 44 -20.83 -9.63 10.45
CA PRO A 44 -20.41 -10.85 11.12
C PRO A 44 -18.93 -11.10 10.92
N ALA A 45 -18.25 -11.70 11.91
CA ALA A 45 -16.80 -11.87 11.90
C ALA A 45 -16.31 -12.56 10.61
N LYS A 46 -17.06 -13.59 10.16
CA LYS A 46 -16.80 -14.32 8.90
C LYS A 46 -16.87 -13.48 7.65
N THR A 47 -17.92 -12.68 7.53
CA THR A 47 -18.04 -11.77 6.40
C THR A 47 -16.94 -10.72 6.44
N LEU A 48 -16.66 -10.13 7.59
CA LEU A 48 -15.61 -9.12 7.76
C LEU A 48 -14.22 -9.65 7.36
N GLN A 49 -13.82 -10.82 7.87
CA GLN A 49 -12.52 -11.41 7.53
C GLN A 49 -12.44 -11.75 6.04
N THR A 50 -13.51 -12.27 5.44
CA THR A 50 -13.54 -12.66 4.02
C THR A 50 -13.39 -11.43 3.12
N GLN A 51 -14.09 -10.34 3.41
CA GLN A 51 -13.99 -9.09 2.65
C GLN A 51 -12.60 -8.47 2.80
N TRP A 52 -12.05 -8.45 4.01
CA TRP A 52 -10.67 -8.00 4.22
C TRP A 52 -9.66 -8.86 3.46
N GLN A 53 -9.81 -10.19 3.49
CA GLN A 53 -8.90 -11.13 2.82
C GLN A 53 -8.90 -10.89 1.31
N HIS A 54 -10.07 -10.65 0.71
CA HIS A 54 -10.17 -10.32 -0.70
C HIS A 54 -9.45 -9.01 -1.06
N ILE A 55 -9.58 -7.97 -0.23
CA ILE A 55 -8.84 -6.71 -0.39
C ILE A 55 -7.33 -6.97 -0.32
N TYR A 56 -6.88 -7.73 0.68
CA TYR A 56 -5.48 -8.05 0.88
C TYR A 56 -4.88 -8.84 -0.29
N ASP A 57 -5.56 -9.89 -0.74
CA ASP A 57 -5.06 -10.75 -1.83
C ASP A 57 -5.01 -10.01 -3.17
N SER A 58 -6.03 -9.20 -3.45
CA SER A 58 -6.07 -8.34 -4.64
C SER A 58 -4.89 -7.35 -4.63
N GLY A 59 -4.66 -6.68 -3.49
CA GLY A 59 -3.53 -5.78 -3.33
C GLY A 59 -2.17 -6.48 -3.43
N LYS A 60 -2.04 -7.67 -2.84
CA LYS A 60 -0.82 -8.49 -2.88
C LYS A 60 -0.46 -8.93 -4.30
N LEU A 61 -1.45 -9.17 -5.15
CA LEU A 61 -1.23 -9.53 -6.56
C LEU A 61 -0.84 -8.31 -7.41
N PHE A 62 -1.42 -7.14 -7.12
CA PHE A 62 -1.26 -5.94 -7.94
C PHE A 62 -0.06 -5.06 -7.57
N TYR A 63 0.11 -4.73 -6.29
CA TYR A 63 1.07 -3.71 -5.87
C TYR A 63 2.55 -4.11 -5.99
N PRO A 64 3.00 -5.32 -5.59
CA PRO A 64 4.42 -5.68 -5.68
C PRO A 64 4.97 -5.72 -7.12
N PRO A 65 4.27 -6.27 -8.13
CA PRO A 65 4.71 -6.15 -9.52
C PRO A 65 4.78 -4.70 -10.01
N LEU A 66 3.78 -3.87 -9.68
CA LEU A 66 3.78 -2.46 -10.03
C LEU A 66 4.96 -1.70 -9.38
N ALA A 67 5.26 -1.98 -8.11
CA ALA A 67 6.39 -1.41 -7.39
C ALA A 67 7.73 -1.82 -8.03
N THR A 68 7.86 -3.09 -8.44
CA THR A 68 9.05 -3.60 -9.13
C THR A 68 9.28 -2.92 -10.47
N LEU A 69 8.21 -2.79 -11.28
CA LEU A 69 8.26 -2.10 -12.57
C LEU A 69 8.64 -0.63 -12.38
N THR A 70 7.95 0.06 -11.47
CA THR A 70 8.17 1.48 -11.18
C THR A 70 9.59 1.73 -10.68
N SER A 71 10.08 0.91 -9.74
CA SER A 71 11.44 1.00 -9.22
C SER A 71 12.49 0.77 -10.32
N SER A 72 12.30 -0.25 -11.16
CA SER A 72 13.21 -0.54 -12.28
C SER A 72 13.29 0.63 -13.27
N ALA A 73 12.14 1.24 -13.57
CA ALA A 73 12.08 2.41 -14.45
C ALA A 73 12.74 3.65 -13.81
N TYR A 74 12.61 3.86 -12.50
CA TYR A 74 13.37 4.91 -11.80
C TYR A 74 14.88 4.65 -11.82
N LEU A 75 15.33 3.41 -11.65
CA LEU A 75 16.75 3.07 -11.77
C LEU A 75 17.29 3.34 -13.18
N TYR A 76 16.49 3.07 -14.22
CA TYR A 76 16.83 3.42 -15.59
C TYR A 76 16.97 4.94 -15.77
N LEU A 77 16.07 5.74 -15.20
CA LEU A 77 16.20 7.21 -15.21
C LEU A 77 17.44 7.68 -14.44
N ALA A 78 17.72 7.10 -13.27
CA ALA A 78 18.92 7.41 -12.48
C ALA A 78 20.22 7.15 -13.24
N TYR A 79 20.26 6.08 -14.05
CA TYR A 79 21.41 5.77 -14.89
C TYR A 79 21.61 6.82 -15.99
N ASN A 80 20.53 7.23 -16.66
CA ASN A 80 20.55 8.13 -17.82
C ASN A 80 20.48 9.64 -17.47
N SER A 81 20.26 10.02 -16.21
CA SER A 81 20.14 11.42 -15.78
C SER A 81 21.10 11.73 -14.62
N PRO A 82 22.40 11.93 -14.87
CA PRO A 82 23.40 12.16 -13.83
C PRO A 82 23.08 13.32 -12.89
N ASN A 83 22.50 14.42 -13.40
CA ASN A 83 22.21 15.63 -12.63
C ASN A 83 21.11 15.43 -11.57
N THR A 84 20.16 14.52 -11.84
CA THR A 84 18.99 14.25 -10.98
C THR A 84 19.01 12.82 -10.42
N ARG A 85 20.14 12.11 -10.58
CA ARG A 85 20.33 10.71 -10.21
C ARG A 85 19.93 10.41 -8.78
N GLN A 86 20.35 11.25 -7.83
CA GLN A 86 20.07 11.05 -6.40
C GLN A 86 18.56 10.96 -6.13
N PHE A 87 17.75 11.80 -6.78
CA PHE A 87 16.30 11.82 -6.59
C PHE A 87 15.64 10.57 -7.19
N TYR A 88 16.08 10.14 -8.38
CA TYR A 88 15.59 8.89 -8.97
C TYR A 88 16.01 7.65 -8.18
N LEU A 89 17.21 7.63 -7.57
CA LEU A 89 17.62 6.54 -6.68
C LEU A 89 16.76 6.49 -5.41
N VAL A 90 16.49 7.64 -4.78
CA VAL A 90 15.54 7.73 -3.65
C VAL A 90 14.17 7.23 -4.08
N ALA A 91 13.68 7.67 -5.25
CA ALA A 91 12.38 7.24 -5.76
C ALA A 91 12.31 5.72 -5.97
N ALA A 92 13.33 5.12 -6.58
CA ALA A 92 13.42 3.68 -6.77
C ALA A 92 13.40 2.92 -5.43
N LEU A 93 14.27 3.31 -4.49
CA LEU A 93 14.40 2.66 -3.19
C LEU A 93 13.09 2.69 -2.41
N PHE A 94 12.40 3.82 -2.38
CA PHE A 94 11.14 3.96 -1.66
C PHE A 94 9.98 3.28 -2.38
N ALA A 95 9.98 3.23 -3.72
CA ALA A 95 8.99 2.50 -4.49
C ALA A 95 9.02 0.99 -4.16
N ILE A 96 10.19 0.35 -4.21
CA ILE A 96 10.28 -1.08 -3.86
C ILE A 96 10.26 -1.33 -2.34
N GLY A 97 10.63 -0.33 -1.55
CA GLY A 97 10.73 -0.38 -0.08
C GLY A 97 9.43 -0.76 0.63
N MET A 98 8.27 -0.65 -0.02
CA MET A 98 7.01 -1.16 0.57
C MET A 98 7.02 -2.67 0.83
N VAL A 99 7.79 -3.44 0.06
CA VAL A 99 7.88 -4.90 0.21
C VAL A 99 8.59 -5.27 1.51
N PRO A 100 9.86 -4.86 1.75
CA PRO A 100 10.52 -5.14 3.03
C PRO A 100 9.79 -4.49 4.21
N TYR A 101 9.18 -3.31 4.04
CA TYR A 101 8.33 -2.72 5.08
C TYR A 101 7.19 -3.66 5.49
N THR A 102 6.49 -4.25 4.52
CA THR A 102 5.37 -5.17 4.79
C THR A 102 5.87 -6.42 5.52
N VAL A 103 7.00 -6.99 5.08
CA VAL A 103 7.58 -8.18 5.72
C VAL A 103 7.99 -7.90 7.17
N LEU A 104 8.68 -6.78 7.42
CA LEU A 104 9.24 -6.44 8.73
C LEU A 104 8.18 -5.99 9.74
N THR A 105 7.17 -5.24 9.29
CA THR A 105 6.24 -4.55 10.22
C THR A 105 4.84 -5.16 10.24
N MET A 106 4.39 -5.77 9.14
CA MET A 106 2.98 -6.16 8.98
C MET A 106 2.75 -7.67 9.11
N THR A 107 3.76 -8.51 8.89
CA THR A 107 3.61 -9.99 8.87
C THR A 107 2.93 -10.55 10.12
N GLY A 108 3.30 -10.06 11.31
CA GLY A 108 2.69 -10.52 12.57
C GLY A 108 1.20 -10.19 12.66
N ASN A 109 0.82 -8.96 12.31
CA ASN A 109 -0.57 -8.52 12.31
C ASN A 109 -1.39 -9.22 11.20
N LEU A 110 -0.82 -9.40 10.00
CA LEU A 110 -1.46 -10.15 8.92
C LEU A 110 -1.81 -11.58 9.33
N LYS A 111 -0.89 -12.28 10.01
CA LYS A 111 -1.15 -13.64 10.51
C LYS A 111 -2.32 -13.68 11.49
N LYS A 112 -2.40 -12.74 12.43
CA LYS A 112 -3.51 -12.67 13.39
C LYS A 112 -4.86 -12.56 12.68
N ILE A 113 -4.98 -11.60 11.75
CA ILE A 113 -6.21 -11.39 10.98
C ILE A 113 -6.60 -12.66 10.22
N GLN A 114 -5.64 -13.38 9.65
CA GLN A 114 -5.89 -14.61 8.87
C GLN A 114 -6.34 -15.80 9.71
N THR A 115 -6.01 -15.84 11.01
CA THR A 115 -6.29 -17.00 11.87
C THR A 115 -7.53 -16.87 12.76
N GLU A 116 -8.04 -15.66 13.01
CA GLU A 116 -9.12 -15.39 13.99
C GLU A 116 -10.36 -16.29 13.87
N ILE A 117 -10.84 -16.60 12.66
CA ILE A 117 -12.10 -17.37 12.48
C ILE A 117 -11.96 -18.86 12.79
N ARG A 118 -10.73 -19.35 12.95
CA ARG A 118 -10.52 -20.75 13.36
C ARG A 118 -10.80 -20.97 14.85
N ALA A 119 -11.13 -19.92 15.62
CA ALA A 119 -11.31 -19.99 17.07
C ALA A 119 -12.66 -19.40 17.53
N GLU A 120 -13.51 -20.26 18.11
CA GLU A 120 -14.55 -19.94 19.13
C GLU A 120 -15.63 -18.87 18.81
N GLU A 121 -16.48 -18.58 19.81
CA GLU A 121 -17.67 -17.72 19.76
C GLU A 121 -17.42 -16.34 19.11
N GLU A 122 -18.33 -15.98 18.19
CA GLU A 122 -18.27 -14.73 17.43
C GLU A 122 -18.19 -13.46 18.31
N SER A 123 -18.79 -13.51 19.50
CA SER A 123 -18.78 -12.43 20.50
C SER A 123 -17.36 -12.02 20.94
N LEU A 124 -16.42 -12.98 20.98
CA LEU A 124 -15.03 -12.75 21.36
C LEU A 124 -14.13 -12.43 20.15
N VAL A 125 -14.44 -13.01 18.99
CA VAL A 125 -13.65 -12.87 17.75
C VAL A 125 -13.83 -11.48 17.12
N LEU A 126 -15.07 -11.01 17.03
CA LEU A 126 -15.38 -9.80 16.27
C LEU A 126 -14.63 -8.54 16.77
N PRO A 127 -14.55 -8.25 18.09
CA PRO A 127 -13.79 -7.09 18.58
C PRO A 127 -12.29 -7.18 18.27
N ARG A 128 -11.68 -8.37 18.42
CA ARG A 128 -10.25 -8.58 18.13
C ARG A 128 -9.94 -8.41 16.66
N LEU A 129 -10.72 -9.06 15.80
CA LEU A 129 -10.59 -8.97 14.34
C LEU A 129 -10.67 -7.51 13.86
N ARG A 130 -11.64 -6.73 14.39
CA ARG A 130 -11.78 -5.31 14.07
C ARG A 130 -10.56 -4.50 14.52
N GLY A 131 -10.05 -4.77 15.72
CA GLY A 131 -8.83 -4.13 16.25
C GLY A 131 -7.59 -4.44 15.42
N ASP A 132 -7.42 -5.69 14.98
CA ASP A 132 -6.30 -6.08 14.14
C ASP A 132 -6.40 -5.50 12.72
N ILE A 133 -7.59 -5.46 12.11
CA ILE A 133 -7.82 -4.79 10.81
C ILE A 133 -7.56 -3.28 10.92
N ALA A 134 -7.96 -2.63 12.02
CA ALA A 134 -7.67 -1.21 12.26
C ALA A 134 -6.15 -0.97 12.43
N THR A 135 -5.46 -1.88 13.09
CA THR A 135 -3.98 -1.84 13.21
C THR A 135 -3.32 -2.01 11.84
N TRP A 136 -3.82 -2.93 11.02
CA TRP A 136 -3.37 -3.11 9.64
C TRP A 136 -3.53 -1.82 8.83
N ALA A 137 -4.67 -1.13 8.94
CA ALA A 137 -4.89 0.16 8.27
C ALA A 137 -3.88 1.22 8.71
N LYS A 138 -3.56 1.30 10.02
CA LYS A 138 -2.52 2.22 10.51
C LYS A 138 -1.15 1.92 9.91
N LEU A 139 -0.76 0.64 9.86
CA LEU A 139 0.51 0.23 9.25
C LEU A 139 0.56 0.52 7.75
N ASN A 140 -0.58 0.43 7.06
CA ASN A 140 -0.67 0.81 5.65
C ASN A 140 -0.40 2.30 5.40
N TYR A 141 -0.70 3.21 6.33
CA TYR A 141 -0.29 4.61 6.18
C TYR A 141 1.22 4.77 6.14
N GLY A 142 1.96 4.03 6.98
CA GLY A 142 3.43 4.03 6.89
C GLY A 142 3.92 3.53 5.53
N ARG A 143 3.29 2.48 4.99
CA ARG A 143 3.58 1.99 3.64
C ARG A 143 3.25 3.03 2.56
N ALA A 144 2.10 3.69 2.65
CA ALA A 144 1.69 4.74 1.73
C ALA A 144 2.63 5.96 1.79
N ALA A 145 3.14 6.31 2.98
CA ALA A 145 4.12 7.37 3.15
C ALA A 145 5.43 7.07 2.41
N LEU A 146 5.92 5.82 2.44
CA LEU A 146 7.08 5.44 1.63
C LEU A 146 6.82 5.65 0.14
N GLN A 147 5.66 5.23 -0.36
CA GLN A 147 5.30 5.41 -1.77
C GLN A 147 5.10 6.89 -2.13
N PHE A 148 4.60 7.70 -1.21
CA PHE A 148 4.50 9.15 -1.40
C PHE A 148 5.86 9.81 -1.54
N VAL A 149 6.86 9.41 -0.72
CA VAL A 149 8.25 9.87 -0.89
C VAL A 149 8.79 9.48 -2.26
N ALA A 150 8.51 8.27 -2.74
CA ALA A 150 8.91 7.85 -4.08
C ALA A 150 8.31 8.74 -5.18
N PHE A 151 7.00 9.01 -5.09
CA PHE A 151 6.29 9.88 -6.03
C PHE A 151 6.82 11.31 -6.01
N ALA A 152 6.97 11.91 -4.82
CA ALA A 152 7.45 13.28 -4.66
C ALA A 152 8.90 13.45 -5.16
N ALA A 153 9.79 12.51 -4.83
CA ALA A 153 11.16 12.52 -5.34
C ALA A 153 11.20 12.37 -6.87
N GLY A 154 10.33 11.53 -7.43
CA GLY A 154 10.18 11.37 -8.88
C GLY A 154 9.71 12.65 -9.57
N ILE A 155 8.71 13.35 -9.01
CA ILE A 155 8.25 14.65 -9.54
C ILE A 155 9.39 15.67 -9.53
N TRP A 156 10.08 15.79 -8.39
CA TRP A 156 11.19 16.72 -8.23
C TRP A 156 12.30 16.47 -9.26
N ALA A 157 12.67 15.20 -9.44
CA ALA A 157 13.67 14.80 -10.44
C ALA A 157 13.25 15.17 -11.86
N VAL A 158 11.97 15.00 -12.21
CA VAL A 158 11.44 15.36 -13.54
C VAL A 158 11.48 16.87 -13.76
N MET A 159 11.09 17.66 -12.75
CA MET A 159 11.11 19.12 -12.83
C MET A 159 12.52 19.69 -13.03
N GLU A 160 13.51 19.14 -12.33
CA GLU A 160 14.93 19.54 -12.45
C GLU A 160 15.60 19.02 -13.72
N SER A 161 14.95 18.08 -14.44
CA SER A 161 15.46 17.52 -15.71
C SER A 161 14.83 18.18 -16.94
N ALA A 162 13.87 19.09 -16.77
CA ALA A 162 13.14 19.78 -17.82
C ALA A 162 13.83 21.09 -18.22
#